data_AF-A0A1H8T0B2-F1
#
_entry.id   AF-A0A1H8T0B2-F1
#
_cell.length_a   1.000
_cell.length_b   1.000
_cell.length_c   1.000
_cell.angle_alpha   90.00
_cell.angle_beta   90.00
_cell.angle_gamma   90.00
#
_symmetry.space_group_name_H-M   'P 1'
#
loop_
_entity.id
_entity.type
_entity.pdbx_description
1 polymer ?
#
loop_
_entity_poly.entity_id
_entity_poly.type
_entity_poly.pdbx_seq_one_letter_code
_entity_poly.pdbx_strand_id
1 'polypeptide(L)' 'MDTAKLEKAAQRYRDAATELDNARTELQAEAVAAIRQEGKRGDQAEVARITGWTREQIRLLVKADTEKNTPAPPAG' A
#
# COMPACT_ATOMS: atom_id res chain seq x y z
N MET A 1 25.54 30.41 -11.47
CA MET A 1 24.15 29.97 -11.64
C MET A 1 23.49 30.04 -10.27
N ASP A 2 22.36 30.73 -10.13
CA ASP A 2 21.61 30.74 -8.87
C ASP A 2 20.85 29.41 -8.74
N THR A 3 21.38 28.49 -7.92
CA THR A 3 20.82 27.15 -7.70
C THR A 3 19.72 27.14 -6.65
N ALA A 4 19.45 28.24 -5.94
CA ALA A 4 18.50 28.26 -4.82
C ALA A 4 17.08 27.88 -5.27
N LYS A 5 16.66 28.30 -6.47
CA LYS A 5 15.37 27.89 -7.06
C LYS A 5 15.33 26.40 -7.38
N LEU A 6 16.44 25.84 -7.85
CA LEU A 6 16.56 24.42 -8.17
C LEU A 6 16.54 23.56 -6.90
N GLU A 7 17.28 23.97 -5.86
CA GLU A 7 17.31 23.30 -4.56
C GLU A 7 15.93 23.26 -3.92
N LYS A 8 15.21 24.38 -3.94
CA LYS A 8 13.83 24.45 -3.44
C LYS A 8 12.88 23.54 -4.21
N ALA A 9 13.00 23.50 -5.54
CA ALA A 9 12.19 22.61 -6.37
C ALA A 9 12.51 21.13 -6.09
N ALA A 10 13.79 20.79 -5.96
CA ALA A 10 14.24 19.44 -5.64
C ALA A 10 13.76 18.98 -4.25
N GLN A 11 13.78 19.87 -3.25
CA GLN A 11 13.23 19.56 -1.93
C GLN A 11 11.74 19.28 -2.00
N ARG A 12 10.95 20.15 -2.65
CA ARG A 12 9.50 19.96 -2.78
C ARG A 12 9.14 18.67 -3.51
N TYR A 13 9.95 18.28 -4.50
CA TYR A 13 9.79 17.00 -5.18
C TYR A 13 10.01 15.82 -4.23
N ARG A 14 11.07 15.83 -3.43
CA ARG A 14 11.34 14.77 -2.44
C ARG A 14 10.23 14.68 -1.39
N ASP A 15 9.75 15.83 -0.91
CA ASP A 15 8.66 15.86 0.07
C ASP A 15 7.39 15.24 -0.50
N ALA A 16 7.01 15.64 -1.73
CA ALA A 16 5.84 15.08 -2.41
C ALA A 16 5.99 13.57 -2.69
N ALA A 17 7.20 13.10 -3.01
CA ALA A 17 7.46 11.68 -3.20
C ALA A 17 7.29 10.89 -1.89
N THR A 18 7.82 11.41 -0.78
CA THR A 18 7.63 10.81 0.55
C THR A 18 6.15 10.74 0.93
N GLU A 19 5.41 11.83 0.76
CA GLU A 19 3.97 11.86 1.07
C GLU A 19 3.17 10.89 0.19
N LEU A 20 3.54 10.77 -1.09
CA LEU A 20 2.92 9.80 -1.99
C LEU A 20 3.18 8.36 -1.55
N ASP A 21 4.40 8.05 -1.11
CA ASP A 21 4.75 6.72 -0.64
C ASP A 21 4.08 6.38 0.70
N ASN A 22 3.92 7.36 1.59
CA ASN A 22 3.12 7.23 2.81
C ASN A 22 1.65 6.93 2.48
N ALA A 23 1.03 7.73 1.61
CA ALA A 23 -0.36 7.55 1.19
C ALA A 23 -0.58 6.19 0.50
N ARG A 24 0.39 5.71 -0.30
CA ARG A 24 0.35 4.37 -0.89
C ARG A 24 0.37 3.27 0.17
N THR A 25 1.20 3.43 1.20
CA THR A 25 1.32 2.45 2.29
C THR A 25 0.03 2.39 3.11
N GLU A 26 -0.54 3.56 3.42
CA GLU A 26 -1.83 3.66 4.12
C GLU A 26 -2.97 3.02 3.31
N LEU A 27 -3.07 3.33 2.02
CA LEU A 27 -4.08 2.74 1.13
C LEU A 27 -3.97 1.21 1.05
N GLN A 28 -2.74 0.69 1.04
CA GLN A 28 -2.49 -0.75 1.06
C GLN A 28 -2.94 -1.40 2.37
N ALA A 29 -2.65 -0.79 3.51
CA ALA A 29 -3.05 -1.29 4.82
C ALA A 29 -4.58 -1.34 4.96
N GLU A 30 -5.26 -0.25 4.59
CA GLU A 30 -6.73 -0.17 4.63
C GLU A 30 -7.40 -1.16 3.68
N ALA A 31 -6.84 -1.34 2.47
CA ALA A 31 -7.34 -2.34 1.52
C ALA A 31 -7.23 -3.76 2.09
N VAL A 32 -6.12 -4.11 2.75
CA VAL A 32 -5.95 -5.42 3.40
C VAL A 32 -6.91 -5.59 4.57
N ALA A 33 -7.06 -4.55 5.41
CA ALA A 33 -7.99 -4.56 6.54
C ALA A 33 -9.43 -4.80 6.07
N ALA A 34 -9.89 -4.07 5.04
CA ALA A 34 -11.21 -4.20 4.46
C ALA A 34 -11.47 -5.62 3.91
N ILE A 35 -10.48 -6.25 3.27
CA ILE A 35 -10.63 -7.62 2.75
C ILE A 35 -10.75 -8.66 3.87
N ARG A 36 -10.13 -8.40 5.03
CA ARG A 36 -10.10 -9.33 6.17
C ARG A 36 -11.32 -9.22 7.09
N GLN A 37 -12.03 -8.10 7.07
CA GLN A 37 -12.98 -7.73 8.14
C GLN A 37 -14.25 -8.61 8.25
N GLU A 38 -14.52 -9.57 7.34
CA GLU A 38 -15.85 -10.22 7.31
C GLU A 38 -15.91 -11.76 7.41
N GLY A 39 -14.82 -12.51 7.50
CA GLY A 39 -14.85 -13.99 7.59
C GLY A 39 -15.45 -14.70 6.35
N LYS A 40 -16.22 -14.00 5.53
CA LYS A 40 -16.36 -14.17 4.09
C LYS A 40 -15.25 -13.34 3.47
N ARG A 41 -14.60 -13.86 2.41
CA ARG A 41 -13.63 -13.09 1.62
C ARG A 41 -14.24 -11.70 1.38
N GLY A 42 -13.70 -10.67 2.02
CA GLY A 42 -14.21 -9.31 1.86
C GLY A 42 -14.29 -8.95 0.39
N ASP A 43 -15.20 -8.06 0.02
CA ASP A 43 -15.52 -7.81 -1.38
C ASP A 43 -14.32 -7.19 -2.14
N GLN A 44 -13.45 -8.06 -2.66
CA GLN A 44 -12.31 -7.67 -3.50
C GLN A 44 -12.77 -6.89 -4.74
N ALA A 45 -14.03 -7.06 -5.18
CA ALA A 45 -14.56 -6.27 -6.28
C ALA A 45 -14.82 -4.83 -5.84
N GLU A 46 -15.32 -4.63 -4.62
CA GLU A 46 -15.52 -3.28 -4.06
C GLU A 46 -14.18 -2.59 -3.77
N VAL A 47 -13.21 -3.31 -3.21
CA VAL A 47 -11.85 -2.77 -3.02
C VAL A 47 -11.21 -2.41 -4.36
N ALA A 48 -11.39 -3.24 -5.40
CA ALA A 48 -10.93 -2.93 -6.76
C ALA A 48 -11.61 -1.67 -7.33
N ARG A 49 -12.91 -1.51 -7.08
CA ARG A 49 -13.69 -0.35 -7.53
C ARG A 49 -13.22 0.95 -6.87
N ILE A 50 -12.94 0.92 -5.56
CA ILE A 50 -12.52 2.10 -4.79
C ILE A 50 -11.07 2.49 -5.13
N THR A 51 -10.17 1.52 -5.14
CA THR A 51 -8.73 1.76 -5.34
C THR A 51 -8.32 1.94 -6.81
N GLY A 52 -9.18 1.49 -7.74
CA GLY A 52 -8.84 1.36 -9.15
C GLY A 52 -7.87 0.21 -9.44
N TRP A 53 -7.53 -0.61 -8.44
CA TRP A 53 -6.66 -1.75 -8.64
C TRP A 53 -7.39 -2.91 -9.30
N THR A 54 -6.64 -3.66 -10.08
CA THR A 54 -7.09 -4.94 -10.59
C THR A 54 -7.21 -5.96 -9.45
N ARG A 55 -8.07 -6.96 -9.64
CA ARG A 55 -8.17 -8.10 -8.73
C ARG A 55 -6.83 -8.84 -8.56
N GLU A 56 -5.97 -8.80 -9.57
CA GLU A 56 -4.64 -9.41 -9.49
C GLU A 56 -3.72 -8.64 -8.54
N GLN A 57 -3.69 -7.31 -8.64
CA GLN A 57 -2.93 -6.46 -7.71
C GLN A 57 -3.41 -6.66 -6.26
N ILE A 58 -4.73 -6.77 -6.05
CA ILE A 58 -5.29 -7.06 -4.73
C ILE A 58 -4.85 -8.43 -4.22
N ARG A 59 -4.86 -9.47 -5.07
CA ARG A 59 -4.39 -10.81 -4.66
C ARG A 59 -2.92 -10.81 -4.26
N LEU A 60 -2.06 -10.15 -5.04
CA LEU A 60 -0.64 -10.01 -4.72
C LEU A 60 -0.42 -9.24 -3.42
N LEU A 61 -1.21 -8.18 -3.19
CA LEU A 61 -1.16 -7.40 -1.96
C LEU A 61 -1.51 -8.26 -0.73
N VAL A 62 -2.63 -8.99 -0.79
CA VAL A 62 -3.06 -9.87 0.32
C VAL A 62 -2.05 -10.98 0.56
N LYS A 63 -1.50 -11.58 -0.50
CA LYS A 63 -0.46 -12.61 -0.40
C LYS A 63 0.79 -12.06 0.30
N ALA A 64 1.27 -10.90 -0.12
CA ALA A 64 2.44 -10.26 0.47
C ALA A 64 2.22 -9.90 1.95
N ASP A 65 1.01 -9.46 2.31
CA ASP A 65 0.67 -9.20 3.72
C ASP A 65 0.61 -10.49 4.55
N THR A 66 0.04 -11.57 4.02
CA THR A 66 0.04 -12.88 4.68
C THR A 66 1.45 -13.42 4.88
N GLU A 67 2.35 -13.28 3.90
CA GLU A 67 3.77 -13.68 4.04
C GLU A 67 4.50 -12.87 5.12
N LYS A 68 4.24 -11.56 5.22
CA LYS A 68 4.81 -10.70 6.26
C LYS A 68 4.29 -11.03 7.68
N ASN A 69 3.08 -11.58 7.79
CA ASN A 69 2.38 -11.77 9.06
C ASN A 69 2.26 -13.26 9.46
N THR A 70 2.95 -14.18 8.78
CA THR A 70 3.00 -15.60 9.16
C THR A 70 4.09 -15.83 10.21
N PRO A 71 3.76 -16.25 11.46
CA PRO A 71 4.76 -16.62 12.44
C PRO A 71 5.51 -17.89 11.98
N ALA A 72 6.84 -17.91 12.17
CA ALA A 72 7.67 -19.07 11.87
C ALA A 72 7.10 -20.34 12.55
N PRO A 73 7.16 -21.52 11.88
CA PRO A 73 6.68 -22.75 12.50
C PRO A 73 7.41 -22.99 13.83
N PRO A 74 6.71 -23.45 14.88
CA PRO A 74 7.37 -23.77 16.13
C PRO A 74 8.45 -24.82 15.86
N ALA A 75 9.69 -24.52 16.29
CA ALA A 75 10.78 -25.48 16.26
C ALA A 75 10.34 -26.68 17.12
N GLY A 76 10.05 -27.80 16.46
CA GLY A 76 9.75 -29.08 17.10
C GLY A 76 10.98 -29.71 17.73
#